data_AF-A0A7S3Q515-F1
#
_entry.id   AF-A0A7S3Q515-F1
#
_cell.length_a   1.000
_cell.length_b   1.000
_cell.length_c   1.000
_cell.angle_alpha   90.00
_cell.angle_beta   90.00
_cell.angle_gamma   90.00
#
_symmetry.space_group_name_H-M   'P 1'
#
loop_
_entity.id
_entity.type
_entity.pdbx_description
1 polymer ?
#
loop_
_entity_poly.entity_id
_entity_poly.type
_entity_poly.pdbx_seq_one_letter_code
_entity_poly.pdbx_strand_id
1 'polypeptide(L)'
;CAVQGFFFTFGIYAMYSYNAMLCIYYTCAIALKMKERNIRRLVEPTLHLFPLAVGITTAVPPLFYNLYNPSAWESWCTYEPLGCGGDDGILSEICVPGELRLFQIALVLCLALLGLFFFIIITALIMICASVVKVSRQYLVI
;
A
#
# COMPACT_ATOMS: atom_id res chain seq x y z
N CYS A 1 22.60 0.86 -1.45
CA CYS A 1 21.32 0.17 -1.21
C CYS A 1 20.38 0.92 -0.28
N ALA A 2 20.77 1.32 0.94
CA ALA A 2 19.87 1.95 1.91
C ALA A 2 18.97 3.08 1.35
N VAL A 3 19.54 4.07 0.68
CA VAL A 3 18.78 5.20 0.11
C VAL A 3 17.82 4.74 -0.99
N GLN A 4 18.29 3.90 -1.91
CA GLN A 4 17.47 3.38 -3.01
C GLN A 4 16.32 2.52 -2.48
N GLY A 5 16.61 1.58 -1.58
CA GLY A 5 15.61 0.69 -0.98
C GLY A 5 14.57 1.45 -0.16
N PHE A 6 15.00 2.49 0.58
CA PHE A 6 14.08 3.37 1.30
C PHE A 6 13.08 4.04 0.36
N PHE A 7 13.56 4.76 -0.67
CA PHE A 7 12.67 5.47 -1.59
C PHE A 7 11.80 4.53 -2.42
N PHE A 8 12.34 3.37 -2.80
CA PHE A 8 11.57 2.34 -3.50
C PHE A 8 10.44 1.79 -2.64
N THR A 9 10.75 1.38 -1.40
CA THR A 9 9.75 0.86 -0.44
C THR A 9 8.70 1.92 -0.14
N PHE A 10 9.12 3.13 0.23
CA PHE A 10 8.23 4.26 0.48
C PHE A 10 7.31 4.52 -0.71
N GLY A 11 7.86 4.57 -1.93
CA GLY A 11 7.12 4.84 -3.15
C GLY A 11 6.05 3.79 -3.44
N ILE A 12 6.37 2.50 -3.29
CA ILE A 12 5.42 1.40 -3.52
C ILE A 12 4.22 1.50 -2.56
N TYR A 13 4.49 1.57 -1.26
CA TYR A 13 3.41 1.59 -0.25
C TYR A 13 2.58 2.88 -0.35
N ALA A 14 3.22 4.03 -0.61
CA ALA A 14 2.53 5.28 -0.85
C ALA A 14 1.64 5.20 -2.11
N MET A 15 2.14 4.63 -3.22
CA MET A 15 1.38 4.50 -4.46
C MET A 15 0.10 3.68 -4.27
N TYR A 16 0.19 2.49 -3.67
CA TYR A 16 -0.99 1.63 -3.45
C TYR A 16 -2.01 2.27 -2.51
N SER A 17 -1.53 2.90 -1.43
CA SER A 17 -2.41 3.60 -0.49
C SER A 17 -3.06 4.84 -1.13
N TYR A 18 -2.34 5.59 -1.98
CA TYR A 18 -2.93 6.69 -2.75
C TYR A 18 -4.04 6.22 -3.69
N ASN A 19 -3.88 5.08 -4.37
CA ASN A 19 -4.94 4.51 -5.19
C ASN A 19 -6.20 4.18 -4.37
N ALA A 20 -6.04 3.61 -3.17
CA ALA A 20 -7.17 3.38 -2.27
C ALA A 20 -7.82 4.69 -1.79
N MET A 21 -7.01 5.71 -1.46
CA MET A 21 -7.51 7.03 -1.05
C MET A 21 -8.27 7.73 -2.19
N LEU A 22 -7.81 7.62 -3.44
CA LEU A 22 -8.55 8.14 -4.60
C LEU A 22 -9.94 7.51 -4.73
N CYS A 23 -10.08 6.21 -4.48
CA CYS A 23 -11.39 5.55 -4.46
C CYS A 23 -12.31 6.12 -3.36
N ILE A 24 -11.76 6.43 -2.19
CA ILE A 24 -12.50 7.10 -1.10
C ILE A 24 -12.91 8.51 -1.53
N TYR A 25 -12.01 9.28 -2.15
CA TYR A 25 -12.32 10.61 -2.68
C TYR A 25 -13.51 10.56 -3.65
N TYR A 26 -13.47 9.66 -4.63
CA TYR A 26 -14.58 9.50 -5.59
C TYR A 26 -15.86 9.03 -4.93
N THR A 27 -15.78 8.18 -3.91
CA THR A 27 -16.94 7.78 -3.11
C THR A 27 -17.56 8.99 -2.41
N CYS A 28 -16.75 9.83 -1.77
CA CYS A 28 -17.22 11.04 -1.11
C CYS A 28 -17.89 12.01 -2.10
N ALA A 29 -17.27 12.22 -3.27
CA ALA A 29 -17.77 13.14 -4.28
C ALA A 29 -19.03 12.62 -4.99
N ILE A 30 -19.05 11.37 -5.42
CA ILE A 30 -20.10 10.80 -6.29
C ILE A 30 -21.18 10.13 -5.45
N ALA A 31 -20.81 9.17 -4.60
CA ALA A 31 -21.78 8.35 -3.86
C ALA A 31 -22.41 9.13 -2.71
N LEU A 32 -21.59 9.82 -1.92
CA LEU A 32 -22.05 10.61 -0.78
C LEU A 32 -22.45 12.05 -1.15
N LYS A 33 -22.21 12.47 -2.40
CA LYS A 33 -22.53 13.82 -2.92
C LYS A 33 -22.00 14.93 -2.02
N MET A 34 -20.83 14.72 -1.40
CA MET A 34 -20.22 15.73 -0.53
C MET A 34 -19.80 16.95 -1.36
N LYS A 35 -20.08 18.15 -0.84
CA LYS A 35 -19.61 19.39 -1.46
C LYS A 35 -18.09 19.46 -1.40
N GLU A 36 -17.46 19.94 -2.47
CA GLU A 36 -16.00 20.08 -2.59
C GLU A 36 -15.37 20.79 -1.39
N ARG A 37 -16.00 21.87 -0.91
CA ARG A 37 -15.55 22.61 0.29
C ARG A 37 -15.40 21.71 1.53
N ASN A 38 -16.30 20.75 1.71
CA ASN A 38 -16.26 19.81 2.84
C ASN A 38 -15.19 18.74 2.61
N ILE A 39 -15.04 18.25 1.38
CA ILE A 39 -14.00 17.28 1.03
C ILE A 39 -12.62 17.89 1.30
N ARG A 40 -12.37 19.10 0.80
CA ARG A 40 -11.11 19.84 1.00
C ARG A 40 -10.77 20.09 2.47
N ARG A 41 -11.78 20.38 3.30
CA ARG A 41 -11.54 20.70 4.72
C ARG A 41 -11.41 19.46 5.60
N LEU A 42 -12.17 18.41 5.33
CA LEU A 42 -12.32 17.27 6.25
C LEU A 42 -11.63 16.00 5.77
N VAL A 43 -11.55 15.79 4.45
CA VAL A 43 -11.13 14.52 3.84
C VAL A 43 -9.74 14.65 3.21
N GLU A 44 -9.44 15.75 2.53
CA GLU A 44 -8.15 15.96 1.86
C GLU A 44 -6.92 15.81 2.79
N PRO A 45 -6.91 16.32 4.04
CA PRO A 45 -5.78 16.11 4.93
C PRO A 45 -5.53 14.61 5.21
N THR A 46 -6.60 13.84 5.40
CA THR A 46 -6.52 12.39 5.63
C THR A 46 -6.11 11.63 4.38
N LEU A 47 -6.54 12.07 3.19
CA LEU A 47 -6.17 11.45 1.90
C LEU A 47 -4.66 11.54 1.61
N HIS A 48 -3.97 12.54 2.13
CA HIS A 48 -2.51 12.67 1.97
C HIS A 48 -1.74 12.13 3.18
N LEU A 49 -2.22 12.41 4.39
CA LEU A 49 -1.54 11.98 5.61
C LEU A 49 -1.46 10.46 5.70
N PHE A 50 -2.54 9.75 5.33
CA PHE A 50 -2.58 8.30 5.45
C PHE A 50 -1.55 7.59 4.52
N PRO A 51 -1.50 7.86 3.20
CA PRO A 51 -0.48 7.26 2.33
C PRO A 51 0.95 7.55 2.74
N LEU A 52 1.23 8.79 3.15
CA LEU A 52 2.56 9.18 3.60
C LEU A 52 2.94 8.46 4.90
N ALA A 53 2.01 8.39 5.87
CA ALA A 53 2.24 7.68 7.12
C ALA A 53 2.48 6.19 6.90
N VAL A 54 1.71 5.55 6.03
CA VAL A 54 1.91 4.14 5.66
C VAL A 54 3.29 3.95 5.03
N GLY A 55 3.63 4.72 4.00
CA GLY A 55 4.92 4.61 3.31
C GLY A 55 6.13 4.81 4.25
N ILE A 56 6.07 5.80 5.13
CA ILE A 56 7.12 6.07 6.13
C ILE A 56 7.21 4.91 7.12
N THR A 57 6.08 4.47 7.68
CA THR A 57 6.05 3.39 8.68
C THR A 57 6.59 2.09 8.12
N THR A 58 6.42 1.82 6.83
CA THR A 58 6.96 0.62 6.17
C THR A 58 8.43 0.75 5.77
N ALA A 59 8.90 1.95 5.39
CA ALA A 59 10.26 2.16 4.87
C ALA A 59 11.30 2.50 5.95
N VAL A 60 10.87 3.10 7.06
CA VAL A 60 11.78 3.55 8.13
C VAL A 60 12.36 2.40 8.95
N PRO A 61 11.60 1.39 9.42
CA PRO A 61 12.18 0.32 10.22
C PRO A 61 13.30 -0.44 9.49
N PRO A 62 13.14 -0.86 8.21
CA PRO A 62 14.23 -1.49 7.47
C PRO A 62 15.49 -0.61 7.32
N LEU A 63 15.32 0.71 7.27
CA LEU A 63 16.44 1.65 7.24
C LEU A 63 17.25 1.64 8.53
N PHE A 64 16.58 1.66 9.70
CA PHE A 64 17.26 1.65 11.01
C PHE A 64 17.97 0.34 11.32
N TYR A 65 17.42 -0.78 10.86
CA TYR A 65 18.02 -2.10 11.05
C TYR A 65 19.02 -2.47 9.94
N ASN A 66 19.34 -1.56 9.02
CA ASN A 66 20.23 -1.79 7.87
C ASN A 66 19.84 -3.01 7.02
N LEU A 67 18.54 -3.25 6.85
CA LEU A 67 18.03 -4.44 6.17
C LEU A 67 18.01 -4.31 4.65
N TYR A 68 18.33 -3.13 4.11
CA TYR A 68 18.29 -2.92 2.67
C TYR A 68 19.50 -3.56 1.97
N ASN A 69 19.24 -4.70 1.33
CA ASN A 69 20.20 -5.55 0.64
C ASN A 69 19.94 -5.56 -0.88
N PRO A 70 20.96 -5.82 -1.71
CA PRO A 70 20.74 -6.07 -3.13
C PRO A 70 19.90 -7.35 -3.30
N SER A 71 18.83 -7.29 -4.09
CA SER A 71 18.12 -8.51 -4.48
C SER A 71 18.89 -9.26 -5.56
N ALA A 72 18.79 -10.58 -5.57
CA ALA A 72 19.39 -11.42 -6.61
C ALA A 72 18.65 -11.32 -7.95
N TRP A 73 17.35 -11.00 -7.92
CA TRP A 73 16.45 -11.09 -9.08
C TRP A 73 15.94 -9.73 -9.55
N GLU A 74 16.08 -8.70 -8.71
CA GLU A 74 15.50 -7.38 -8.93
C GLU A 74 16.60 -6.31 -9.07
N SER A 75 16.33 -5.25 -9.85
CA SER A 75 17.29 -4.16 -10.07
C SER A 75 17.33 -3.13 -8.94
N TRP A 76 16.58 -3.37 -7.87
CA TRP A 76 16.47 -2.51 -6.71
C TRP A 76 16.83 -3.25 -5.42
N CYS A 77 17.17 -2.49 -4.39
CA CYS A 77 17.47 -3.06 -3.09
C CYS A 77 16.17 -3.29 -2.30
N THR A 78 16.05 -4.46 -1.70
CA THR A 78 14.89 -4.90 -0.92
C THR A 78 15.32 -5.19 0.52
N TYR A 79 14.40 -5.55 1.39
CA TYR A 79 14.72 -6.09 2.72
C TYR A 79 14.83 -7.62 2.72
N GLU A 80 15.15 -8.21 1.57
CA GLU A 80 15.42 -9.65 1.43
C GLU A 80 16.68 -10.04 2.22
N PRO A 81 16.62 -11.11 3.05
CA PRO A 81 17.76 -11.52 3.84
C PRO A 81 18.89 -12.06 2.96
N LEU A 82 20.13 -11.71 3.29
CA LEU A 82 21.31 -12.21 2.57
C LEU A 82 21.58 -13.69 2.89
N GLY A 83 22.08 -14.42 1.89
CA GLY A 83 22.54 -15.80 2.08
C GLY A 83 21.44 -16.87 2.15
N CYS A 84 20.17 -16.50 1.91
CA CYS A 84 19.04 -17.42 1.95
C CYS A 84 18.73 -18.11 0.61
N GLY A 85 19.51 -17.84 -0.45
CA GLY A 85 19.46 -18.58 -1.72
C GLY A 85 20.61 -19.59 -1.78
N GLY A 86 20.31 -20.88 -1.72
CA GLY A 86 21.24 -21.93 -2.14
C GLY A 86 21.13 -22.13 -3.65
N ASP A 87 22.25 -22.25 -4.36
CA ASP A 87 22.31 -22.51 -5.81
C ASP A 87 21.65 -23.86 -6.21
N ASP A 88 21.28 -24.67 -5.23
CA ASP A 88 20.86 -26.06 -5.31
C ASP A 88 19.51 -26.34 -4.63
N GLY A 89 18.75 -25.30 -4.26
CA GLY A 89 17.41 -25.45 -3.69
C GLY A 89 17.39 -26.01 -2.25
N ILE A 90 18.55 -26.20 -1.64
CA ILE A 90 18.72 -26.47 -0.22
C ILE A 90 18.80 -25.12 0.50
N LEU A 91 17.90 -24.89 1.45
CA LEU A 91 17.90 -23.70 2.29
C LEU A 91 19.25 -23.63 3.03
N SER A 92 20.15 -22.75 2.59
CA SER A 92 21.45 -22.58 3.23
C SER A 92 21.24 -22.16 4.68
N GLU A 93 21.86 -22.88 5.62
CA GLU A 93 21.83 -22.63 7.07
C GLU A 93 22.48 -21.28 7.47
N ILE A 94 23.00 -20.51 6.50
CA ILE A 94 23.76 -19.26 6.69
C ILE A 94 22.87 -18.02 6.49
N CYS A 95 21.55 -18.14 6.68
CA CYS A 95 20.68 -16.97 6.80
C CYS A 95 20.96 -16.24 8.12
N VAL A 96 21.07 -14.90 8.10
CA VAL A 96 21.13 -14.09 9.33
C VAL A 96 19.76 -14.19 10.03
N PRO A 97 19.62 -14.89 11.17
CA PRO A 97 18.30 -15.26 11.71
C PRO A 97 17.41 -14.06 12.08
N GLY A 98 18.03 -12.92 12.41
CA GLY A 98 17.33 -11.68 12.73
C GLY A 98 16.61 -11.05 11.53
N GLU A 99 17.17 -11.19 10.32
CA GLU A 99 16.60 -10.62 9.10
C GLU A 99 15.38 -11.42 8.63
N LEU A 100 15.40 -12.75 8.80
CA LEU A 100 14.30 -13.63 8.38
C LEU A 100 12.99 -13.35 9.13
N ARG A 101 13.04 -13.15 10.45
CA ARG A 101 11.82 -12.85 11.24
C ARG A 101 11.23 -11.50 10.85
N LEU A 102 12.08 -10.48 10.67
CA LEU A 102 11.59 -9.16 10.26
C LEU A 102 11.05 -9.17 8.84
N PHE A 103 11.67 -9.93 7.94
CA PHE A 103 11.16 -10.18 6.60
C PHE A 103 9.78 -10.85 6.63
N GLN A 104 9.59 -11.90 7.45
CA GLN A 104 8.29 -12.57 7.61
C GLN A 104 7.21 -11.63 8.15
N ILE A 105 7.53 -10.82 9.16
CA ILE A 105 6.60 -9.83 9.71
C ILE A 105 6.25 -8.79 8.64
N ALA A 106 7.23 -8.27 7.92
CA ALA A 106 7.03 -7.31 6.83
C ALA A 106 6.18 -7.91 5.70
N LEU A 107 6.37 -9.19 5.36
CA LEU A 107 5.57 -9.89 4.35
C LEU A 107 4.12 -10.04 4.79
N VAL A 108 3.86 -10.48 6.03
CA VAL A 108 2.51 -10.60 6.58
C VAL A 108 1.82 -9.23 6.64
N LEU A 109 2.54 -8.19 7.08
CA LEU A 109 2.03 -6.82 7.10
C LEU A 109 1.72 -6.32 5.68
N CYS A 110 2.58 -6.60 4.71
CA CYS A 110 2.37 -6.25 3.30
C CYS A 110 1.10 -6.90 2.75
N LEU A 111 0.94 -8.22 2.95
CA LEU A 111 -0.25 -8.94 2.52
C LEU A 111 -1.53 -8.41 3.20
N ALA A 112 -1.45 -8.11 4.50
CA ALA A 112 -2.57 -7.52 5.23
C ALA A 112 -2.94 -6.12 4.70
N LEU A 113 -1.96 -5.27 4.43
CA LEU A 113 -2.17 -3.93 3.86
C LEU A 113 -2.74 -4.00 2.44
N LEU A 114 -2.21 -4.90 1.60
CA LEU A 114 -2.76 -5.15 0.26
C LEU A 114 -4.21 -5.61 0.35
N GLY A 115 -4.52 -6.58 1.22
CA GLY A 115 -5.89 -7.04 1.46
C GLY A 115 -6.82 -5.90 1.90
N LEU A 116 -6.36 -5.04 2.80
CA LEU A 116 -7.10 -3.84 3.23
C LEU A 116 -7.35 -2.87 2.07
N PHE A 117 -6.34 -2.56 1.25
CA PHE A 117 -6.50 -1.67 0.09
C PHE A 117 -7.46 -2.25 -0.95
N PHE A 118 -7.35 -3.54 -1.26
CA PHE A 118 -8.30 -4.23 -2.13
C PHE A 118 -9.73 -4.13 -1.59
N PHE A 119 -9.91 -4.38 -0.29
CA PHE A 119 -11.22 -4.25 0.35
C PHE A 119 -11.80 -2.83 0.24
N ILE A 120 -10.98 -1.80 0.49
CA ILE A 120 -11.39 -0.39 0.34
C ILE A 120 -11.79 -0.10 -1.11
N ILE A 121 -11.01 -0.54 -2.09
CA ILE A 121 -11.28 -0.31 -3.51
C ILE A 121 -12.60 -0.97 -3.91
N ILE A 122 -12.81 -2.24 -3.55
CA ILE A 122 -14.03 -2.97 -3.90
C ILE A 122 -15.26 -2.33 -3.27
N THR A 123 -15.21 -1.99 -1.98
CA THR A 123 -16.35 -1.34 -1.29
C THR A 123 -16.65 0.04 -1.86
N ALA A 124 -15.64 0.83 -2.20
CA ALA A 124 -15.79 2.12 -2.87
C ALA A 124 -16.44 1.97 -4.26
N LEU A 125 -15.96 1.03 -5.08
CA LEU A 125 -16.53 0.76 -6.40
C LEU A 125 -17.99 0.32 -6.31
N ILE A 126 -18.33 -0.55 -5.37
CA ILE A 126 -19.72 -0.97 -5.14
C ILE A 126 -20.60 0.24 -4.80
N MET A 127 -20.16 1.12 -3.88
CA MET A 127 -20.93 2.30 -3.51
C MET A 127 -21.09 3.30 -4.66
N ILE A 128 -20.04 3.52 -5.46
CA ILE A 128 -20.08 4.39 -6.64
C ILE A 128 -21.06 3.82 -7.67
N CYS A 129 -20.93 2.54 -8.03
CA CYS A 129 -21.82 1.87 -8.99
C CYS A 129 -23.27 1.91 -8.53
N ALA A 130 -23.54 1.58 -7.26
CA ALA A 130 -24.88 1.62 -6.69
C ALA A 130 -25.50 3.03 -6.76
N SER A 131 -24.68 4.05 -6.49
CA SER A 131 -25.13 5.46 -6.54
C SER A 131 -25.44 5.91 -7.97
N VAL A 132 -24.61 5.52 -8.94
CA VAL A 132 -24.83 5.83 -10.36
C VAL A 132 -26.07 5.11 -10.90
N VAL A 133 -26.26 3.84 -10.59
CA VAL A 133 -27.45 3.06 -11.00
C VAL A 133 -28.72 3.67 -10.42
N LYS A 134 -28.68 4.08 -9.14
CA LYS A 134 -29.82 4.74 -8.49
C LYS A 134 -30.22 6.02 -9.22
N VAL A 135 -29.25 6.85 -9.59
CA VAL A 135 -29.48 8.09 -10.33
C VAL A 135 -30.01 7.80 -11.74
N SER A 136 -29.41 6.87 -12.48
CA SER A 136 -29.86 6.47 -13.82
C SER A 136 -31.31 5.98 -13.83
N ARG A 137 -31.69 5.15 -12.85
CA ARG A 137 -33.08 4.67 -12.70
C ARG A 137 -34.06 5.82 -12.46
N GLN A 138 -33.67 6.90 -11.77
CA GLN A 138 -34.55 8.06 -11.57
C GLN A 138 -34.84 8.81 -12.89
N TYR A 139 -33.90 8.83 -13.83
CA TYR A 139 -34.09 9.48 -15.13
C TYR A 139 -34.88 8.63 -16.13
N LEU A 140 -34.90 7.30 -15.98
CA LEU A 140 -35.67 6.40 -16.86
C LEU A 140 -37.17 6.29 -16.51
N VAL A 141 -37.60 6.84 -15.38
CA VAL A 141 -38.99 6.79 -14.88
C VAL A 141 -39.74 8.11 -15.13
N ILE A 142 -39.07 9.12 -15.68
CA ILE A 142 -39.62 10.42 -16.10
C ILE A 142 -39.74 10.41 -17.62
#